data_AF-A0A7D7RMD2-F1
#
_entry.id   AF-A0A7D7RMD2-F1
#
_cell.length_a   1.000
_cell.length_b   1.000
_cell.length_c   1.000
_cell.angle_alpha   90.00
_cell.angle_beta   90.00
_cell.angle_gamma   90.00
#
_symmetry.space_group_name_H-M   'P 1'
#
loop_
_entity.id
_entity.type
_entity.pdbx_description
1 polymer ?
#
loop_
_entity_poly.entity_id
_entity_poly.type
_entity_poly.pdbx_seq_one_letter_code
_entity_poly.pdbx_strand_id
1 'polypeptide(L)'
;MLILFFKPQNGSLDSSRFHNHQRVNGSYFYRHPNGIYVSVPSDGMLPVPEADPESFTALNGENAQIGWDATQVFCGHQVLPGLQPPVQALGNHLYSDGRSTYYCDHFTERRSAGFWGYIGASVRQAAAGRHISHYHYPFRLLDDAGKTFRALPHSQWLSTDGSRFYYRGEPIAEAQHTPFPIIDSRHEPRAYEAQTLAASREALRLDSRASPYLTDGSRVFYQTRLLDVPDDEALRTLHYAARGGFDLLYHAQGGALFVDGEALNPDRPPYRLLSRSDSHAQHLFFSNAKGLYFYDHESRRARKVAGNRLPWRDFEEIDDGYLSSNGSDLIFFLSQEDWAQRSGLAGYRTQIARLADDGPGRWQRWGEPHWHLWQKGEAVYYFNTLERSQHRGGGVYLVPQPQRLREQLQQRHANTDTVDRWIEEGLLLPAEHDIIATAESRRKNDTFEMVVWLLLIGATIGWGAYRLLLKHGVNLDPFVIENGHLLINNALGKKYPLAEIAQVRFSIRHHYFGLTSGRLQVVLRDGARSMAYVFAPTRALLANKPQLEAEIVRLQTLLQQHGIASEYPRSNNGGQ
;
A
#
# COMPACT_ATOMS: atom_id res chain seq x y z
N MET A 1 -25.84 -16.59 -4.73
CA MET A 1 -24.45 -16.51 -4.24
C MET A 1 -24.45 -17.01 -2.81
N LEU A 2 -24.13 -18.29 -2.61
CA LEU A 2 -24.05 -18.92 -1.28
C LEU A 2 -22.64 -18.64 -0.75
N ILE A 3 -22.51 -17.81 0.28
CA ILE A 3 -21.27 -17.67 1.03
C ILE A 3 -21.24 -18.83 2.01
N LEU A 4 -20.50 -19.89 1.66
CA LEU A 4 -20.20 -20.97 2.59
C LEU A 4 -19.18 -20.44 3.62
N PHE A 5 -19.62 -20.23 4.85
CA PHE A 5 -18.74 -19.99 5.99
C PHE A 5 -18.02 -21.29 6.33
N PHE A 6 -16.82 -21.47 5.78
CA PHE A 6 -15.85 -22.43 6.33
C PHE A 6 -15.22 -21.81 7.58
N LYS A 7 -15.32 -22.51 8.71
CA LYS A 7 -14.54 -22.21 9.92
C LYS A 7 -13.14 -22.81 9.72
N PRO A 8 -12.06 -22.02 9.55
CA PRO A 8 -10.71 -22.56 9.53
C PRO A 8 -10.37 -23.11 10.93
N GLN A 9 -9.87 -24.35 11.00
CA GLN A 9 -9.55 -24.99 12.28
C GLN A 9 -8.14 -24.72 12.83
N ASN A 10 -7.28 -23.97 12.14
CA ASN A 10 -5.97 -23.59 12.69
C ASN A 10 -5.68 -22.12 12.37
N GLY A 11 -6.14 -21.23 13.25
CA GLY A 11 -5.88 -19.79 13.14
C GLY A 11 -4.43 -19.46 13.53
N SER A 12 -3.87 -18.40 12.92
CA SER A 12 -2.67 -17.76 13.46
C SER A 12 -2.91 -17.42 14.92
N LEU A 13 -1.97 -17.82 15.77
CA LEU A 13 -2.00 -17.43 17.17
C LEU A 13 -1.47 -15.98 17.25
N ASP A 14 -2.26 -15.13 17.88
CA ASP A 14 -1.82 -13.81 18.34
C ASP A 14 -0.51 -13.97 19.14
N SER A 15 0.48 -13.12 18.89
CA SER A 15 1.76 -13.14 19.59
C SER A 15 1.60 -13.03 21.11
N SER A 16 0.51 -12.42 21.58
CA SER A 16 0.15 -12.33 23.00
C SER A 16 -0.34 -13.66 23.60
N ARG A 17 -0.79 -14.62 22.78
CA ARG A 17 -1.25 -15.95 23.19
C ARG A 17 -0.19 -17.03 23.01
N PHE A 18 0.95 -16.65 22.45
CA PHE A 18 2.16 -17.43 22.49
C PHE A 18 2.72 -17.28 23.93
N HIS A 19 2.30 -18.17 24.85
CA HIS A 19 2.98 -18.45 26.12
C HIS A 19 3.49 -19.92 26.10
N ASN A 20 4.78 -20.18 26.36
CA ASN A 20 5.48 -21.49 26.40
C ASN A 20 6.29 -21.97 25.17
N HIS A 21 6.99 -21.10 24.44
CA HIS A 21 7.81 -21.51 23.27
C HIS A 21 9.30 -21.35 23.55
N GLN A 22 10.04 -22.24 22.92
CA GLN A 22 11.49 -22.16 22.85
C GLN A 22 11.90 -21.61 21.49
N ARG A 23 12.49 -20.42 21.48
CA ARG A 23 13.10 -19.83 20.28
C ARG A 23 14.24 -20.73 19.82
N VAL A 24 14.24 -21.12 18.54
CA VAL A 24 15.27 -22.00 17.96
C VAL A 24 16.50 -21.17 17.69
N ASN A 25 17.60 -21.40 18.42
CA ASN A 25 18.91 -20.77 18.18
C ASN A 25 18.90 -19.22 18.05
N GLY A 26 17.96 -18.52 18.68
CA GLY A 26 17.83 -17.05 18.50
C GLY A 26 17.39 -16.60 17.10
N SER A 27 16.85 -17.51 16.29
CA SER A 27 16.30 -17.28 14.94
C SER A 27 14.88 -16.67 14.96
N TYR A 28 14.21 -16.59 13.81
CA TYR A 28 12.79 -16.25 13.76
C TYR A 28 11.86 -17.45 14.01
N PHE A 29 12.42 -18.64 14.20
CA PHE A 29 11.68 -19.88 14.43
C PHE A 29 11.49 -20.20 15.92
N TYR A 30 10.37 -20.84 16.22
CA TYR A 30 9.95 -21.21 17.57
C TYR A 30 9.44 -22.65 17.55
N ARG A 31 9.88 -23.44 18.53
CA ARG A 31 9.30 -24.76 18.81
C ARG A 31 8.03 -24.57 19.61
N HIS A 32 6.96 -25.21 19.14
CA HIS A 32 5.67 -25.28 19.81
C HIS A 32 5.24 -26.76 19.89
N PRO A 33 4.44 -27.19 20.89
CA PRO A 33 3.94 -28.57 20.97
C PRO A 33 3.25 -29.09 19.70
N ASN A 34 2.70 -28.18 18.89
CA ASN A 34 2.00 -28.50 17.64
C ASN A 34 2.88 -28.34 16.38
N GLY A 35 4.19 -28.09 16.51
CA GLY A 35 5.11 -27.99 15.37
C GLY A 35 6.07 -26.80 15.42
N ILE A 36 6.68 -26.50 14.29
CA ILE A 36 7.55 -25.33 14.10
C ILE A 36 6.72 -24.13 13.62
N TYR A 37 6.99 -22.96 14.19
CA TYR A 37 6.41 -21.69 13.78
C TYR A 37 7.51 -20.67 13.49
N VAL A 38 7.24 -19.72 12.61
CA VAL A 38 8.15 -18.63 12.28
C VAL A 38 7.44 -17.28 12.48
N SER A 39 8.14 -16.33 13.08
CA SER A 39 7.70 -14.95 13.17
C SER A 39 7.92 -14.24 11.84
N VAL A 40 6.85 -13.81 11.18
CA VAL A 40 6.87 -13.07 9.93
C VAL A 40 6.42 -11.63 10.20
N PRO A 41 7.27 -10.61 9.96
CA PRO A 41 6.89 -9.22 10.10
C PRO A 41 5.57 -8.92 9.39
N SER A 42 4.66 -8.23 10.09
CA SER A 42 3.29 -7.89 9.66
C SER A 42 2.27 -9.03 9.52
N ASP A 43 2.69 -10.31 9.57
CA ASP A 43 1.81 -11.49 9.53
C ASP A 43 1.77 -12.27 10.86
N GLY A 44 2.70 -11.99 11.78
CA GLY A 44 2.78 -12.65 13.08
C GLY A 44 3.35 -14.06 12.98
N MET A 45 2.88 -14.97 13.85
CA MET A 45 3.39 -16.34 13.93
C MET A 45 2.71 -17.24 12.90
N LEU A 46 3.48 -17.72 11.91
CA LEU A 46 3.02 -18.64 10.87
C LEU A 46 3.52 -20.07 11.14
N PRO A 47 2.68 -21.10 10.98
CA PRO A 47 3.13 -22.48 11.05
C PRO A 47 4.04 -22.81 9.86
N VAL A 48 5.01 -23.70 10.10
CA VAL A 48 5.87 -24.30 9.07
C VAL A 48 5.50 -25.80 9.01
N PRO A 49 4.40 -26.17 8.34
CA PRO A 49 3.80 -27.49 8.50
C PRO A 49 4.65 -28.61 7.92
N GLU A 50 5.51 -28.33 6.96
CA GLU A 50 6.43 -29.30 6.36
C GLU A 50 7.69 -29.57 7.22
N ALA A 51 7.94 -28.80 8.27
CA ALA A 51 9.15 -28.93 9.10
C ALA A 51 9.00 -30.00 10.19
N ASP A 52 9.99 -30.89 10.30
CA ASP A 52 10.09 -31.85 11.41
C ASP A 52 10.60 -31.17 12.71
N PRO A 53 9.77 -31.07 13.76
CA PRO A 53 10.15 -30.41 15.00
C PRO A 53 11.25 -31.12 15.78
N GLU A 54 11.51 -32.41 15.57
CA GLU A 54 12.55 -33.12 16.33
C GLU A 54 13.95 -32.74 15.85
N SER A 55 14.14 -32.68 14.53
CA SER A 55 15.43 -32.39 13.90
C SER A 55 15.65 -30.92 13.55
N PHE A 56 14.62 -30.06 13.67
CA PHE A 56 14.70 -28.67 13.20
C PHE A 56 15.83 -27.86 13.87
N THR A 57 16.54 -27.05 13.11
CA THR A 57 17.47 -26.04 13.59
C THR A 57 17.42 -24.81 12.69
N ALA A 58 18.09 -23.72 13.08
CA ALA A 58 18.08 -22.49 12.31
C ALA A 58 19.36 -21.67 12.48
N LEU A 59 19.62 -20.81 11.51
CA LEU A 59 20.64 -19.76 11.61
C LEU A 59 20.13 -18.61 12.50
N ASN A 60 21.05 -17.76 12.95
CA ASN A 60 20.75 -16.61 13.81
C ASN A 60 21.26 -15.30 13.20
N GLY A 61 21.06 -14.18 13.90
CA GLY A 61 21.49 -12.86 13.44
C GLY A 61 20.78 -12.45 12.14
N GLU A 62 21.54 -11.94 11.16
CA GLU A 62 21.03 -11.50 9.85
C GLU A 62 20.49 -12.64 8.97
N ASN A 63 20.68 -13.89 9.39
CA ASN A 63 20.20 -15.09 8.69
C ASN A 63 19.07 -15.79 9.44
N ALA A 64 18.47 -15.15 10.45
CA ALA A 64 17.46 -15.73 11.34
C ALA A 64 16.19 -16.26 10.63
N GLN A 65 15.97 -15.90 9.37
CA GLN A 65 14.89 -16.40 8.53
C GLN A 65 15.18 -17.76 7.89
N ILE A 66 16.40 -18.29 7.97
CA ILE A 66 16.77 -19.60 7.43
C ILE A 66 16.75 -20.68 8.51
N GLY A 67 15.97 -21.71 8.27
CA GLY A 67 15.90 -22.91 9.11
C GLY A 67 15.94 -24.18 8.26
N TRP A 68 16.19 -25.32 8.87
CA TRP A 68 16.12 -26.61 8.21
C TRP A 68 15.85 -27.74 9.19
N ASP A 69 15.28 -28.83 8.69
CA ASP A 69 15.22 -30.11 9.37
C ASP A 69 16.19 -31.11 8.74
N ALA A 70 16.08 -32.41 9.05
CA ALA A 70 16.95 -33.44 8.49
C ALA A 70 16.87 -33.59 6.95
N THR A 71 15.84 -33.05 6.30
CA THR A 71 15.52 -33.30 4.89
C THR A 71 15.31 -32.04 4.05
N GLN A 72 14.89 -30.93 4.66
CA GLN A 72 14.44 -29.74 3.96
C GLN A 72 15.00 -28.46 4.56
N VAL A 73 15.22 -27.47 3.70
CA VAL A 73 15.63 -26.12 4.07
C VAL A 73 14.48 -25.15 3.83
N PHE A 74 14.33 -24.17 4.72
CA PHE A 74 13.23 -23.21 4.76
C PHE A 74 13.74 -21.77 4.73
N CYS A 75 13.08 -20.93 3.94
CA CYS A 75 13.14 -19.47 3.94
C CYS A 75 11.85 -18.94 4.55
N GLY A 76 11.89 -18.61 5.84
CA GLY A 76 10.71 -18.39 6.65
C GLY A 76 9.82 -19.63 6.68
N HIS A 77 8.56 -19.49 6.27
CA HIS A 77 7.60 -20.60 6.23
C HIS A 77 7.64 -21.39 4.91
N GLN A 78 8.55 -21.07 3.99
CA GLN A 78 8.57 -21.62 2.64
C GLN A 78 9.74 -22.58 2.47
N VAL A 79 9.47 -23.77 1.93
CA VAL A 79 10.51 -24.74 1.53
C VAL A 79 11.33 -24.18 0.38
N LEU A 80 12.65 -24.36 0.41
CA LEU A 80 13.58 -24.11 -0.69
C LEU A 80 13.84 -25.43 -1.44
N PRO A 81 13.15 -25.71 -2.56
CA PRO A 81 13.18 -27.02 -3.16
C PRO A 81 14.56 -27.40 -3.70
N GLY A 82 15.04 -28.61 -3.37
CA GLY A 82 16.30 -29.13 -3.89
C GLY A 82 17.56 -28.64 -3.18
N LEU A 83 17.44 -27.69 -2.24
CA LEU A 83 18.52 -27.29 -1.34
C LEU A 83 18.60 -28.25 -0.16
N GLN A 84 19.77 -28.86 0.08
CA GLN A 84 19.96 -29.88 1.10
C GLN A 84 20.54 -29.30 2.40
N PRO A 85 20.08 -29.77 3.57
CA PRO A 85 20.67 -29.40 4.87
C PRO A 85 21.99 -30.15 5.15
N PRO A 86 22.92 -29.56 5.92
CA PRO A 86 22.93 -28.18 6.39
C PRO A 86 23.36 -27.21 5.29
N VAL A 87 22.91 -25.96 5.38
CA VAL A 87 23.27 -24.90 4.42
C VAL A 87 24.31 -23.94 4.97
N GLN A 88 25.17 -23.44 4.09
CA GLN A 88 26.14 -22.40 4.37
C GLN A 88 25.60 -21.04 3.94
N ALA A 89 25.67 -20.04 4.82
CA ALA A 89 25.45 -18.65 4.45
C ALA A 89 26.71 -18.10 3.75
N LEU A 90 26.56 -17.61 2.52
CA LEU A 90 27.65 -17.04 1.71
C LEU A 90 27.75 -15.51 1.83
N GLY A 91 26.87 -14.90 2.62
CA GLY A 91 26.71 -13.44 2.74
C GLY A 91 25.68 -12.89 1.73
N ASN A 92 25.23 -11.65 1.95
CA ASN A 92 24.25 -10.95 1.09
C ASN A 92 23.00 -11.80 0.79
N HIS A 93 22.53 -12.50 1.82
CA HIS A 93 21.35 -13.36 1.79
C HIS A 93 21.43 -14.54 0.81
N LEU A 94 22.65 -14.98 0.46
CA LEU A 94 22.89 -16.21 -0.29
C LEU A 94 23.13 -17.40 0.64
N TYR A 95 22.53 -18.53 0.30
CA TYR A 95 22.63 -19.80 1.02
C TYR A 95 22.88 -20.94 0.05
N SER A 96 23.85 -21.79 0.34
CA SER A 96 24.23 -22.90 -0.54
C SER A 96 24.51 -24.19 0.22
N ASP A 97 24.24 -25.32 -0.43
CA ASP A 97 24.64 -26.67 -0.01
C ASP A 97 25.86 -27.20 -0.81
N GLY A 98 26.50 -26.33 -1.62
CA GLY A 98 27.59 -26.66 -2.53
C GLY A 98 27.14 -27.23 -3.89
N ARG A 99 25.85 -27.53 -4.08
CA ARG A 99 25.26 -27.97 -5.36
C ARG A 99 24.26 -26.97 -5.91
N SER A 100 23.43 -26.40 -5.02
CA SER A 100 22.42 -25.39 -5.29
C SER A 100 22.67 -24.17 -4.41
N THR A 101 22.28 -22.99 -4.89
CA THR A 101 22.41 -21.71 -4.23
C THR A 101 21.09 -20.95 -4.36
N TYR A 102 20.60 -20.49 -3.23
CA TYR A 102 19.40 -19.67 -3.14
C TYR A 102 19.76 -18.28 -2.62
N TYR A 103 19.12 -17.27 -3.19
CA TYR A 103 18.89 -16.01 -2.52
C TYR A 103 17.60 -16.14 -1.68
N CYS A 104 17.63 -15.71 -0.42
CA CYS A 104 16.45 -15.60 0.45
C CYS A 104 16.56 -14.33 1.30
N ASP A 105 15.75 -13.32 0.97
CA ASP A 105 15.80 -12.02 1.63
C ASP A 105 15.52 -12.13 3.14
N HIS A 106 16.13 -11.23 3.91
CA HIS A 106 15.85 -11.04 5.32
C HIS A 106 14.59 -10.19 5.56
N PHE A 107 14.18 -9.38 4.58
CA PHE A 107 12.98 -8.55 4.65
C PHE A 107 11.79 -9.25 3.99
N THR A 108 10.61 -9.06 4.58
CA THR A 108 9.37 -9.60 4.00
C THR A 108 8.78 -8.61 3.00
N GLU A 109 8.22 -9.16 1.93
CA GLU A 109 7.44 -8.41 0.96
C GLU A 109 5.98 -8.84 1.02
N ARG A 110 5.08 -7.86 0.90
CA ARG A 110 3.67 -8.12 0.73
C ARG A 110 3.47 -8.86 -0.59
N ARG A 111 2.77 -9.99 -0.56
CA ARG A 111 2.33 -10.69 -1.76
C ARG A 111 1.49 -9.74 -2.60
N SER A 112 2.04 -9.28 -3.72
CA SER A 112 1.38 -8.38 -4.67
C SER A 112 0.39 -9.17 -5.52
N ALA A 113 -0.71 -9.57 -4.91
CA ALA A 113 -1.84 -10.11 -5.63
C ALA A 113 -2.83 -8.96 -5.82
N GLY A 114 -3.08 -8.54 -7.07
CA GLY A 114 -4.26 -7.72 -7.37
C GLY A 114 -5.51 -8.39 -6.79
N PHE A 115 -6.61 -7.66 -6.54
CA PHE A 115 -7.78 -8.18 -5.82
C PHE A 115 -8.22 -9.61 -6.24
N TRP A 116 -8.22 -9.92 -7.54
CA TRP A 116 -8.53 -11.27 -8.03
C TRP A 116 -7.49 -12.33 -7.65
N GLY A 117 -6.21 -11.96 -7.67
CA GLY A 117 -5.14 -12.78 -7.15
C GLY A 117 -5.27 -12.96 -5.63
N TYR A 118 -5.68 -11.92 -4.89
CA TYR A 118 -5.93 -12.01 -3.45
C TYR A 118 -7.07 -12.99 -3.17
N ILE A 119 -8.23 -12.81 -3.79
CA ILE A 119 -9.39 -13.70 -3.62
C ILE A 119 -9.03 -15.12 -4.05
N GLY A 120 -8.36 -15.29 -5.20
CA GLY A 120 -7.92 -16.59 -5.67
C GLY A 120 -6.89 -17.25 -4.76
N ALA A 121 -5.99 -16.49 -4.13
CA ALA A 121 -5.04 -16.97 -3.14
C ALA A 121 -5.75 -17.36 -1.84
N SER A 122 -6.64 -16.51 -1.33
CA SER A 122 -7.44 -16.77 -0.13
C SER A 122 -8.33 -18.01 -0.29
N VAL A 123 -9.00 -18.18 -1.43
CA VAL A 123 -9.83 -19.36 -1.71
C VAL A 123 -8.97 -20.62 -1.78
N ARG A 124 -7.83 -20.58 -2.48
CA ARG A 124 -6.90 -21.73 -2.55
C ARG A 124 -6.32 -22.09 -1.19
N GLN A 125 -5.90 -21.09 -0.41
CA GLN A 125 -5.32 -21.31 0.92
C GLN A 125 -6.37 -21.82 1.91
N ALA A 126 -7.57 -21.24 1.91
CA ALA A 126 -8.69 -21.73 2.72
C ALA A 126 -9.10 -23.16 2.35
N ALA A 127 -9.15 -23.49 1.05
CA ALA A 127 -9.43 -24.85 0.57
C ALA A 127 -8.33 -25.85 0.99
N ALA A 128 -7.08 -25.40 1.08
CA ALA A 128 -5.96 -26.21 1.56
C ALA A 128 -5.84 -26.26 3.09
N GLY A 129 -6.73 -25.59 3.84
CA GLY A 129 -6.63 -25.46 5.29
C GLY A 129 -5.37 -24.69 5.76
N ARG A 130 -4.73 -23.94 4.85
CA ARG A 130 -3.51 -23.16 5.12
C ARG A 130 -3.88 -21.76 5.58
N HIS A 131 -3.08 -21.21 6.50
CA HIS A 131 -3.22 -19.82 6.95
C HIS A 131 -3.02 -18.84 5.79
N ILE A 132 -3.81 -17.77 5.75
CA ILE A 132 -3.71 -16.74 4.73
C ILE A 132 -2.58 -15.79 5.10
N SER A 133 -1.40 -16.05 4.53
CA SER A 133 -0.23 -15.16 4.68
C SER A 133 -0.22 -14.08 3.60
N HIS A 134 -0.07 -12.83 4.02
CA HIS A 134 0.04 -11.66 3.14
C HIS A 134 1.48 -11.24 2.90
N TYR A 135 2.42 -11.68 3.73
CA TYR A 135 3.84 -11.35 3.64
C TYR A 135 4.69 -12.61 3.50
N HIS A 136 5.74 -12.53 2.71
CA HIS A 136 6.66 -13.65 2.52
C HIS A 136 8.08 -13.14 2.40
N TYR A 137 9.05 -13.98 2.72
CA TYR A 137 10.44 -13.74 2.40
C TYR A 137 10.65 -14.08 0.91
N PRO A 138 11.00 -13.11 0.06
CA PRO A 138 11.33 -13.38 -1.34
C PRO A 138 12.54 -14.30 -1.42
N PHE A 139 12.44 -15.34 -2.26
CA PHE A 139 13.57 -16.22 -2.52
C PHE A 139 13.67 -16.53 -4.01
N ARG A 140 14.88 -16.89 -4.45
CA ARG A 140 15.19 -17.22 -5.83
C ARG A 140 16.28 -18.28 -5.89
N LEU A 141 16.07 -19.33 -6.69
CA LEU A 141 17.12 -20.28 -7.07
C LEU A 141 18.04 -19.61 -8.10
N LEU A 142 19.35 -19.72 -7.91
CA LEU A 142 20.33 -19.22 -8.86
C LEU A 142 20.67 -20.29 -9.91
N ASP A 143 21.13 -19.86 -11.08
CA ASP A 143 21.59 -20.78 -12.12
C ASP A 143 23.03 -21.21 -11.82
N ASP A 144 23.13 -22.32 -11.10
CA ASP A 144 24.36 -22.76 -10.43
C ASP A 144 25.23 -23.72 -11.25
N ALA A 145 25.03 -23.85 -12.57
CA ALA A 145 25.65 -24.84 -13.46
C ALA A 145 27.19 -25.01 -13.32
N GLY A 146 27.64 -25.64 -12.23
CA GLY A 146 29.04 -25.68 -11.77
C GLY A 146 29.61 -24.36 -11.23
N LYS A 147 28.78 -23.35 -10.98
CA LYS A 147 29.22 -22.00 -10.61
C LYS A 147 29.36 -21.83 -9.11
N THR A 148 30.30 -20.98 -8.68
CA THR A 148 30.53 -20.67 -7.27
C THR A 148 30.20 -19.22 -6.99
N PHE A 149 29.23 -18.98 -6.10
CA PHE A 149 28.77 -17.63 -5.77
C PHE A 149 29.50 -17.08 -4.55
N ARG A 150 29.66 -15.75 -4.53
CA ARG A 150 30.14 -15.01 -3.36
C ARG A 150 29.42 -13.67 -3.24
N ALA A 151 29.25 -13.23 -2.00
CA ALA A 151 28.82 -11.88 -1.68
C ALA A 151 29.85 -10.84 -2.15
N LEU A 152 29.39 -9.67 -2.59
CA LEU A 152 30.24 -8.52 -2.85
C LEU A 152 30.29 -7.60 -1.62
N PRO A 153 31.47 -7.08 -1.24
CA PRO A 153 31.56 -6.07 -0.19
C PRO A 153 30.82 -4.80 -0.66
N HIS A 154 30.31 -4.00 0.28
CA HIS A 154 29.63 -2.71 0.04
C HIS A 154 28.16 -2.75 -0.42
N SER A 155 27.53 -3.92 -0.56
CA SER A 155 26.07 -4.01 -0.70
C SER A 155 25.56 -5.24 0.04
N GLN A 156 24.37 -5.18 0.60
CA GLN A 156 23.71 -6.34 1.21
C GLN A 156 22.94 -7.21 0.20
N TRP A 157 22.87 -6.79 -1.08
CA TRP A 157 22.08 -7.47 -2.11
C TRP A 157 22.88 -7.89 -3.35
N LEU A 158 24.16 -7.52 -3.43
CA LEU A 158 25.00 -7.84 -4.58
C LEU A 158 25.79 -9.12 -4.40
N SER A 159 25.85 -9.94 -5.44
CA SER A 159 26.69 -11.13 -5.47
C SER A 159 27.28 -11.36 -6.86
N THR A 160 28.24 -12.27 -6.95
CA THR A 160 28.88 -12.63 -8.21
C THR A 160 29.22 -14.12 -8.23
N ASP A 161 29.20 -14.70 -9.43
CA ASP A 161 29.75 -16.04 -9.71
C ASP A 161 31.17 -15.98 -10.32
N GLY A 162 31.77 -14.78 -10.35
CA GLY A 162 33.04 -14.49 -11.02
C GLY A 162 32.91 -14.15 -12.52
N SER A 163 31.78 -14.47 -13.15
CA SER A 163 31.47 -14.16 -14.56
C SER A 163 30.41 -13.07 -14.74
N ARG A 164 29.43 -13.01 -13.83
CA ARG A 164 28.30 -12.08 -13.82
C ARG A 164 28.08 -11.51 -12.43
N PHE A 165 27.30 -10.44 -12.37
CA PHE A 165 26.84 -9.80 -11.15
C PHE A 165 25.34 -9.99 -10.98
N TYR A 166 24.90 -10.07 -9.74
CA TYR A 166 23.50 -10.34 -9.40
C TYR A 166 23.04 -9.37 -8.32
N TYR A 167 21.81 -8.87 -8.45
CA TYR A 167 21.10 -8.13 -7.42
C TYR A 167 19.93 -9.00 -6.94
N ARG A 168 19.91 -9.36 -5.65
CA ARG A 168 18.88 -10.25 -5.06
C ARG A 168 18.71 -11.57 -5.83
N GLY A 169 19.83 -12.12 -6.31
CA GLY A 169 19.87 -13.35 -7.12
C GLY A 169 19.45 -13.18 -8.59
N GLU A 170 19.08 -11.99 -9.04
CA GLU A 170 18.76 -11.70 -10.44
C GLU A 170 19.98 -11.10 -11.17
N PRO A 171 20.35 -11.57 -12.38
CA PRO A 171 21.52 -11.08 -13.08
C PRO A 171 21.37 -9.62 -13.52
N ILE A 172 22.41 -8.82 -13.29
CA ILE A 172 22.56 -7.48 -13.86
C ILE A 172 23.27 -7.65 -15.21
N ALA A 173 22.48 -7.93 -16.26
CA ALA A 173 23.01 -8.31 -17.57
C ALA A 173 24.01 -7.30 -18.15
N GLU A 174 23.74 -6.02 -17.91
CA GLU A 174 24.41 -4.90 -18.58
C GLU A 174 25.59 -4.33 -17.77
N ALA A 175 25.93 -4.92 -16.63
CA ALA A 175 27.09 -4.53 -15.84
C ALA A 175 28.41 -4.97 -16.52
N GLN A 176 29.33 -4.04 -16.69
CA GLN A 176 30.65 -4.29 -17.28
C GLN A 176 31.73 -4.47 -16.24
N HIS A 177 31.58 -3.80 -15.10
CA HIS A 177 32.48 -3.86 -13.95
C HIS A 177 31.68 -4.20 -12.69
N THR A 178 32.38 -4.41 -11.57
CA THR A 178 31.75 -4.72 -10.29
C THR A 178 30.83 -3.58 -9.85
N PRO A 179 29.50 -3.81 -9.76
CA PRO A 179 28.57 -2.79 -9.31
C PRO A 179 28.76 -2.51 -7.82
N PHE A 180 28.52 -1.27 -7.42
CA PHE A 180 28.47 -0.82 -6.03
C PHE A 180 27.39 0.25 -5.85
N PRO A 181 26.89 0.48 -4.63
CA PRO A 181 25.84 1.48 -4.40
C PRO A 181 26.31 2.91 -4.67
N ILE A 182 25.42 3.71 -5.25
CA ILE A 182 25.58 5.17 -5.30
C ILE A 182 25.41 5.74 -3.89
N ILE A 183 26.17 6.79 -3.57
CA ILE A 183 26.22 7.42 -2.23
C ILE A 183 24.84 7.96 -1.84
N ASP A 184 24.31 7.50 -0.70
CA ASP A 184 23.14 8.06 -0.04
C ASP A 184 23.51 9.38 0.64
N SER A 185 22.82 10.43 0.21
CA SER A 185 23.07 11.79 0.66
C SER A 185 22.84 12.03 2.16
N ARG A 186 22.11 11.15 2.85
CA ARG A 186 21.94 11.20 4.31
C ARG A 186 23.22 10.86 5.08
N HIS A 187 24.14 10.13 4.46
CA HIS A 187 25.40 9.74 5.11
C HIS A 187 26.52 10.76 4.89
N GLU A 188 26.38 11.68 3.93
CA GLU A 188 27.39 12.72 3.64
C GLU A 188 27.85 13.55 4.86
N PRO A 189 27.00 13.89 5.85
CA PRO A 189 27.45 14.59 7.05
C PRO A 189 28.49 13.82 7.88
N ARG A 190 28.61 12.50 7.74
CA ARG A 190 29.60 11.65 8.42
C ARG A 190 30.97 11.60 7.73
N ALA A 191 31.14 12.30 6.59
CA ALA A 191 32.40 12.30 5.84
C ALA A 191 33.61 12.89 6.61
N TYR A 192 33.38 13.50 7.78
CA TYR A 192 34.35 14.31 8.52
C TYR A 192 35.40 13.54 9.35
N GLU A 193 35.32 12.20 9.42
CA GLU A 193 36.27 11.40 10.21
C GLU A 193 37.37 10.71 9.39
N ALA A 194 37.30 10.73 8.05
CA ALA A 194 38.27 10.03 7.20
C ALA A 194 39.45 10.94 6.80
N GLN A 195 40.67 10.39 6.86
CA GLN A 195 41.92 11.12 6.61
C GLN A 195 42.12 11.54 5.13
N THR A 196 41.38 10.94 4.20
CA THR A 196 41.44 11.22 2.76
C THR A 196 40.05 11.17 2.13
N LEU A 197 39.87 11.90 1.02
CA LEU A 197 38.62 11.88 0.23
C LEU A 197 38.24 10.46 -0.22
N ALA A 198 39.22 9.63 -0.60
CA ALA A 198 38.98 8.25 -1.01
C ALA A 198 38.42 7.40 0.15
N ALA A 199 38.99 7.55 1.36
CA ALA A 199 38.49 6.86 2.55
C ALA A 199 37.09 7.33 2.96
N SER A 200 36.80 8.64 2.86
CA SER A 200 35.44 9.16 3.09
C SER A 200 34.44 8.56 2.12
N ARG A 201 34.79 8.49 0.82
CA ARG A 201 33.93 7.91 -0.22
C ARG A 201 33.64 6.43 0.05
N GLU A 202 34.65 5.69 0.50
CA GLU A 202 34.50 4.28 0.82
C GLU A 202 33.58 4.04 2.02
N ALA A 203 33.74 4.82 3.08
CA ALA A 203 32.84 4.79 4.24
C ALA A 203 31.39 5.13 3.85
N LEU A 204 31.19 6.15 3.00
CA LEU A 204 29.87 6.53 2.51
C LEU A 204 29.20 5.42 1.69
N ARG A 205 29.96 4.68 0.87
CA ARG A 205 29.43 3.52 0.13
C ARG A 205 29.02 2.39 1.05
N LEU A 206 29.79 2.11 2.09
CA LEU A 206 29.44 1.11 3.11
C LEU A 206 28.13 1.48 3.82
N ASP A 207 27.94 2.75 4.18
CA ASP A 207 26.69 3.24 4.76
C ASP A 207 25.52 3.17 3.76
N SER A 208 25.82 3.23 2.46
CA SER A 208 24.85 3.16 1.35
C SER A 208 24.55 1.73 0.88
N ARG A 209 24.97 0.70 1.63
CA ARG A 209 24.82 -0.73 1.27
C ARG A 209 23.38 -1.19 0.98
N ALA A 210 22.41 -0.41 1.45
CA ALA A 210 20.97 -0.63 1.28
C ALA A 210 20.34 0.24 0.17
N SER A 211 21.12 0.88 -0.69
CA SER A 211 20.57 1.58 -1.86
C SER A 211 20.29 0.60 -3.01
N PRO A 212 19.12 0.69 -3.68
CA PRO A 212 18.85 -0.03 -4.91
C PRO A 212 19.47 0.61 -6.15
N TYR A 213 19.95 1.86 -6.06
CA TYR A 213 20.69 2.51 -7.14
C TYR A 213 22.17 2.15 -7.05
N LEU A 214 22.68 1.63 -8.16
CA LEU A 214 24.02 1.09 -8.29
C LEU A 214 24.74 1.76 -9.46
N THR A 215 26.06 1.73 -9.42
CA THR A 215 26.91 2.06 -10.56
C THR A 215 28.03 1.04 -10.66
N ASP A 216 28.48 0.75 -11.88
CA ASP A 216 29.71 -0.01 -12.12
C ASP A 216 30.92 0.92 -12.44
N GLY A 217 30.76 2.23 -12.25
CA GLY A 217 31.73 3.27 -12.60
C GLY A 217 31.67 3.71 -14.07
N SER A 218 30.74 3.16 -14.85
CA SER A 218 30.49 3.57 -16.24
C SER A 218 29.00 3.69 -16.56
N ARG A 219 28.17 2.89 -15.89
CA ARG A 219 26.73 2.75 -16.10
C ARG A 219 26.01 2.80 -14.77
N VAL A 220 24.79 3.33 -14.81
CA VAL A 220 23.94 3.47 -13.64
C VAL A 220 22.76 2.52 -13.74
N PHE A 221 22.42 1.86 -12.64
CA PHE A 221 21.36 0.87 -12.55
C PHE A 221 20.40 1.20 -11.41
N TYR A 222 19.14 0.85 -11.59
CA TYR A 222 18.20 0.62 -10.50
C TYR A 222 17.95 -0.87 -10.42
N GLN A 223 18.42 -1.50 -9.34
CA GLN A 223 18.43 -2.95 -9.19
C GLN A 223 19.17 -3.61 -10.38
N THR A 224 18.48 -4.38 -11.21
CA THR A 224 19.04 -5.00 -12.41
C THR A 224 18.88 -4.17 -13.69
N ARG A 225 18.10 -3.09 -13.64
CA ARG A 225 17.74 -2.30 -14.83
C ARG A 225 18.74 -1.17 -15.08
N LEU A 226 19.29 -1.13 -16.29
CA LEU A 226 20.10 -0.01 -16.80
C LEU A 226 19.24 1.27 -16.92
N LEU A 227 19.76 2.38 -16.40
CA LEU A 227 19.13 3.69 -16.49
C LEU A 227 19.78 4.53 -17.60
N ASP A 228 18.98 5.38 -18.23
CA ASP A 228 19.44 6.35 -19.24
C ASP A 228 20.01 7.60 -18.57
N VAL A 229 21.13 7.42 -17.87
CA VAL A 229 21.91 8.48 -17.22
C VAL A 229 23.38 8.06 -17.17
N PRO A 230 24.32 8.93 -17.56
CA PRO A 230 25.74 8.63 -17.43
C PRO A 230 26.12 8.52 -15.95
N ASP A 231 27.12 7.70 -15.65
CA ASP A 231 27.76 7.74 -14.34
C ASP A 231 28.44 9.10 -14.12
N ASP A 232 28.26 9.67 -12.94
CA ASP A 232 28.88 10.92 -12.52
C ASP A 232 29.10 10.91 -10.99
N GLU A 233 30.24 11.41 -10.53
CA GLU A 233 30.58 11.43 -9.10
C GLU A 233 29.63 12.29 -8.25
N ALA A 234 28.88 13.21 -8.85
CA ALA A 234 27.88 14.05 -8.20
C ALA A 234 26.47 13.42 -8.19
N LEU A 235 26.30 12.19 -8.69
CA LEU A 235 25.08 11.42 -8.46
C LEU A 235 24.92 11.07 -6.98
N ARG A 236 23.69 11.15 -6.51
CA ARG A 236 23.29 10.84 -5.14
C ARG A 236 21.99 10.07 -5.14
N THR A 237 21.85 9.22 -4.14
CA THR A 237 20.59 8.56 -3.81
C THR A 237 20.01 9.11 -2.50
N LEU A 238 18.71 8.91 -2.32
CA LEU A 238 17.98 9.25 -1.11
C LEU A 238 16.75 8.36 -1.01
N HIS A 239 16.55 7.71 0.14
CA HIS A 239 15.25 7.16 0.49
C HIS A 239 14.37 8.25 1.09
N TYR A 240 13.25 8.57 0.44
CA TYR A 240 12.28 9.55 0.92
C TYR A 240 11.12 8.81 1.60
N ALA A 241 11.00 8.89 2.93
CA ALA A 241 10.15 8.00 3.72
C ALA A 241 8.66 8.37 3.65
N ALA A 242 8.33 9.59 3.21
CA ALA A 242 6.93 10.01 3.08
C ALA A 242 6.13 9.07 2.17
N ARG A 243 4.86 8.85 2.53
CA ARG A 243 3.86 8.16 1.68
C ARG A 243 4.13 6.69 1.35
N GLY A 244 4.96 6.01 2.13
CA GLY A 244 5.26 4.59 1.94
C GLY A 244 6.67 4.32 1.44
N GLY A 245 7.51 5.36 1.34
CA GLY A 245 8.89 5.23 0.94
C GLY A 245 9.05 5.15 -0.58
N PHE A 246 10.00 5.89 -1.13
CA PHE A 246 10.49 5.69 -2.48
C PHE A 246 11.95 6.09 -2.58
N ASP A 247 12.68 5.48 -3.53
CA ASP A 247 14.10 5.73 -3.71
C ASP A 247 14.33 6.69 -4.86
N LEU A 248 15.07 7.76 -4.59
CA LEU A 248 15.40 8.80 -5.55
C LEU A 248 16.84 8.69 -6.01
N LEU A 249 17.08 8.83 -7.31
CA LEU A 249 18.39 9.18 -7.87
C LEU A 249 18.35 10.60 -8.43
N TYR A 250 19.33 11.42 -8.05
CA TYR A 250 19.47 12.80 -8.49
C TYR A 250 20.93 13.19 -8.65
N HIS A 251 21.16 14.28 -9.39
CA HIS A 251 22.47 14.89 -9.53
C HIS A 251 22.58 16.13 -8.62
N ALA A 252 23.63 16.23 -7.81
CA ALA A 252 23.77 17.29 -6.80
C ALA A 252 23.82 18.71 -7.41
N GLN A 253 24.34 18.85 -8.62
CA GLN A 253 24.41 20.13 -9.35
C GLN A 253 23.20 20.34 -10.28
N GLY A 254 22.24 19.43 -10.24
CA GLY A 254 21.06 19.38 -11.09
C GLY A 254 21.23 18.48 -12.31
N GLY A 255 20.14 17.85 -12.74
CA GLY A 255 20.17 16.84 -13.80
C GLY A 255 18.81 16.17 -13.99
N ALA A 256 18.82 14.94 -14.52
CA ALA A 256 17.64 14.09 -14.49
C ALA A 256 17.31 13.66 -13.05
N LEU A 257 16.04 13.32 -12.82
CA LEU A 257 15.55 12.78 -11.56
C LEU A 257 14.90 11.43 -11.85
N PHE A 258 15.20 10.42 -11.05
CA PHE A 258 14.56 9.11 -11.14
C PHE A 258 13.93 8.76 -9.80
N VAL A 259 12.72 8.21 -9.83
CA VAL A 259 12.03 7.65 -8.65
C VAL A 259 11.75 6.18 -8.93
N ASP A 260 12.25 5.30 -8.06
CA ASP A 260 12.19 3.84 -8.22
C ASP A 260 12.68 3.38 -9.62
N GLY A 261 13.74 4.04 -10.12
CA GLY A 261 14.34 3.82 -11.43
C GLY A 261 13.58 4.45 -12.61
N GLU A 262 12.41 5.07 -12.39
CA GLU A 262 11.65 5.74 -13.45
C GLU A 262 12.04 7.21 -13.58
N ALA A 263 12.39 7.64 -14.79
CA ALA A 263 12.74 9.03 -15.06
C ALA A 263 11.51 9.96 -14.90
N LEU A 264 11.64 11.01 -14.10
CA LEU A 264 10.60 12.01 -13.90
C LEU A 264 10.72 13.14 -14.94
N ASN A 265 9.71 13.27 -15.80
CA ASN A 265 9.64 14.29 -16.86
C ASN A 265 10.96 14.39 -17.66
N PRO A 266 11.37 13.32 -18.37
CA PRO A 266 12.68 13.23 -19.02
C PRO A 266 12.97 14.36 -20.03
N ASP A 267 11.93 15.02 -20.56
CA ASP A 267 12.08 16.13 -21.53
C ASP A 267 12.35 17.50 -20.88
N ARG A 268 12.50 17.57 -19.55
CA ARG A 268 12.58 18.82 -18.78
C ARG A 268 13.74 18.98 -17.76
N PRO A 269 14.83 18.18 -17.75
CA PRO A 269 16.00 18.48 -16.93
C PRO A 269 16.71 19.78 -17.41
N PRO A 270 17.64 20.34 -16.62
CA PRO A 270 18.10 19.87 -15.31
C PRO A 270 17.19 20.33 -14.16
N TYR A 271 16.80 19.37 -13.34
CA TYR A 271 16.11 19.57 -12.07
C TYR A 271 17.10 19.61 -10.92
N ARG A 272 16.87 20.51 -9.95
CA ARG A 272 17.57 20.55 -8.66
C ARG A 272 16.54 20.28 -7.56
N LEU A 273 16.87 19.41 -6.61
CA LEU A 273 16.04 19.21 -5.42
C LEU A 273 15.95 20.51 -4.63
N LEU A 274 14.76 20.77 -4.08
CA LEU A 274 14.60 21.91 -3.17
C LEU A 274 15.18 21.53 -1.80
N SER A 275 14.73 20.43 -1.22
CA SER A 275 15.19 19.88 0.06
C SER A 275 15.31 18.35 -0.04
N ARG A 276 16.19 17.78 0.78
CA ARG A 276 16.33 16.32 0.96
C ARG A 276 15.48 15.81 2.12
N SER A 277 14.99 16.71 2.96
CA SER A 277 14.17 16.40 4.11
C SER A 277 12.76 16.00 3.71
N ASP A 278 12.23 14.99 4.39
CA ASP A 278 10.81 14.68 4.42
C ASP A 278 10.12 15.17 5.70
N SER A 279 10.83 15.90 6.56
CA SER A 279 10.29 16.58 7.73
C SER A 279 9.25 17.62 7.31
N HIS A 280 8.02 17.40 7.76
CA HIS A 280 6.83 18.18 7.38
C HIS A 280 6.54 18.25 5.86
N ALA A 281 7.21 17.41 5.06
CA ALA A 281 7.09 17.40 3.61
C ALA A 281 6.57 16.05 3.10
N GLN A 282 5.25 15.99 2.86
CA GLN A 282 4.59 14.81 2.27
C GLN A 282 4.90 14.62 0.78
N HIS A 283 5.46 15.63 0.12
CA HIS A 283 5.81 15.61 -1.29
C HIS A 283 7.28 16.02 -1.47
N LEU A 284 8.00 15.31 -2.34
CA LEU A 284 9.34 15.72 -2.78
C LEU A 284 9.22 16.93 -3.72
N PHE A 285 9.93 18.02 -3.43
CA PHE A 285 9.96 19.23 -4.25
C PHE A 285 11.28 19.39 -5.02
N PHE A 286 11.17 19.87 -6.26
CA PHE A 286 12.33 20.11 -7.12
C PHE A 286 12.01 21.19 -8.16
N SER A 287 13.03 21.90 -8.63
CA SER A 287 12.87 23.06 -9.52
C SER A 287 13.73 22.96 -10.78
N ASN A 288 13.28 23.62 -11.84
CA ASN A 288 14.08 23.87 -13.04
C ASN A 288 13.84 25.30 -13.56
N ALA A 289 14.39 25.63 -14.72
CA ALA A 289 14.24 26.94 -15.36
C ALA A 289 12.78 27.34 -15.70
N LYS A 290 11.80 26.44 -15.57
CA LYS A 290 10.38 26.70 -15.84
C LYS A 290 9.52 26.84 -14.58
N GLY A 291 9.99 26.42 -13.42
CA GLY A 291 9.19 26.46 -12.20
C GLY A 291 9.61 25.48 -11.12
N LEU A 292 8.77 25.46 -10.09
CA LEU A 292 8.78 24.49 -9.00
C LEU A 292 7.79 23.35 -9.30
N TYR A 293 8.20 22.13 -8.99
CA TYR A 293 7.45 20.91 -9.18
C TYR A 293 7.46 20.08 -7.89
N PHE A 294 6.53 19.14 -7.82
CA PHE A 294 6.50 18.12 -6.80
C PHE A 294 6.26 16.74 -7.41
N TYR A 295 6.73 15.68 -6.74
CA TYR A 295 6.36 14.32 -7.06
C TYR A 295 5.04 13.94 -6.37
N ASP A 296 4.02 13.62 -7.15
CA ASP A 296 2.76 13.06 -6.66
C ASP A 296 2.86 11.53 -6.63
N HIS A 297 2.98 10.98 -5.43
CA HIS A 297 3.08 9.54 -5.19
C HIS A 297 1.83 8.78 -5.65
N GLU A 298 0.63 9.38 -5.60
CA GLU A 298 -0.63 8.72 -5.98
C GLU A 298 -0.73 8.54 -7.50
N SER A 299 -0.23 9.52 -8.27
CA SER A 299 -0.21 9.43 -9.74
C SER A 299 1.13 8.99 -10.32
N ARG A 300 2.17 8.85 -9.49
CA ARG A 300 3.57 8.56 -9.88
C ARG A 300 4.08 9.53 -10.94
N ARG A 301 3.77 10.81 -10.79
CA ARG A 301 4.11 11.86 -11.78
C ARG A 301 4.56 13.14 -11.11
N ALA A 302 5.44 13.84 -11.82
CA ALA A 302 5.86 15.18 -11.48
C ALA A 302 4.79 16.22 -11.89
N ARG A 303 4.33 17.05 -10.94
CA ARG A 303 3.33 18.10 -11.15
C ARG A 303 3.92 19.46 -10.87
N LYS A 304 3.54 20.46 -11.67
CA LYS A 304 4.00 21.85 -11.48
C LYS A 304 3.21 22.49 -10.33
N VAL A 305 3.91 23.11 -9.39
CA VAL A 305 3.33 23.86 -8.27
C VAL A 305 3.24 25.34 -8.60
N ALA A 306 4.35 25.90 -9.09
CA ALA A 306 4.51 27.32 -9.30
C ALA A 306 5.43 27.61 -10.50
N GLY A 307 5.31 28.80 -11.08
CA GLY A 307 6.31 29.33 -12.01
C GLY A 307 7.59 29.79 -11.28
N ASN A 308 8.49 30.44 -12.01
CA ASN A 308 9.71 31.03 -11.44
C ASN A 308 9.47 32.41 -10.83
N ARG A 309 8.45 32.53 -9.97
CA ARG A 309 8.20 33.78 -9.23
C ARG A 309 9.23 34.01 -8.10
N LEU A 310 9.88 32.94 -7.66
CA LEU A 310 10.97 32.96 -6.70
C LEU A 310 12.20 32.27 -7.30
N PRO A 311 13.42 32.66 -6.90
CA PRO A 311 14.64 31.98 -7.31
C PRO A 311 14.82 30.69 -6.50
N TRP A 312 13.99 29.68 -6.78
CA TRP A 312 13.94 28.41 -6.05
C TRP A 312 15.29 27.69 -5.93
N ARG A 313 16.25 28.01 -6.80
CA ARG A 313 17.60 27.43 -6.83
C ARG A 313 18.58 28.09 -5.86
N ASP A 314 18.25 29.27 -5.36
CA ASP A 314 19.12 30.05 -4.45
C ASP A 314 18.86 29.68 -2.98
N PHE A 315 17.81 28.90 -2.72
CA PHE A 315 17.52 28.36 -1.41
C PHE A 315 18.44 27.18 -1.11
N GLU A 316 19.12 27.26 0.03
CA GLU A 316 19.98 26.21 0.58
C GLU A 316 19.40 25.73 1.90
N GLU A 317 19.43 24.43 2.12
CA GLU A 317 18.97 23.80 3.36
C GLU A 317 19.96 24.13 4.50
N ILE A 318 19.49 24.87 5.51
CA ILE A 318 20.30 25.27 6.67
C ILE A 318 20.03 24.39 7.89
N ASP A 319 18.83 23.79 7.96
CA ASP A 319 18.40 22.78 8.92
C ASP A 319 17.37 21.85 8.25
N ASP A 320 17.00 20.74 8.87
CA ASP A 320 16.17 19.68 8.31
C ASP A 320 14.77 20.17 7.86
N GLY A 321 14.59 20.44 6.55
CA GLY A 321 13.36 21.00 5.98
C GLY A 321 13.24 22.52 6.06
N TYR A 322 14.31 23.22 6.47
CA TYR A 322 14.38 24.68 6.60
C TYR A 322 15.43 25.26 5.66
N LEU A 323 15.01 26.11 4.73
CA LEU A 323 15.86 26.60 3.66
C LEU A 323 15.96 28.12 3.67
N SER A 324 17.19 28.62 3.46
CA SER A 324 17.44 30.05 3.38
C SER A 324 18.02 30.46 2.03
N SER A 325 17.57 31.60 1.52
CA SER A 325 18.11 32.24 0.31
C SER A 325 18.97 33.44 0.69
N ASN A 326 20.22 33.46 0.21
CA ASN A 326 21.23 34.48 0.54
C ASN A 326 21.44 34.70 2.06
N GLY A 327 21.04 33.72 2.87
CA GLY A 327 21.06 33.77 4.34
C GLY A 327 19.98 34.64 4.98
N SER A 328 19.01 35.17 4.23
CA SER A 328 18.04 36.15 4.73
C SER A 328 16.61 35.60 4.81
N ASP A 329 15.99 35.33 3.66
CA ASP A 329 14.67 34.69 3.62
C ASP A 329 14.74 33.29 4.19
N LEU A 330 13.66 32.85 4.84
CA LEU A 330 13.49 31.47 5.31
C LEU A 330 12.20 30.90 4.73
N ILE A 331 12.31 29.74 4.10
CA ILE A 331 11.16 28.91 3.73
C ILE A 331 11.20 27.56 4.44
N PHE A 332 10.03 27.01 4.71
CA PHE A 332 9.86 25.75 5.41
C PHE A 332 8.57 25.06 4.97
N PHE A 333 8.45 23.77 5.30
CA PHE A 333 7.29 22.98 4.92
C PHE A 333 6.25 22.89 6.04
N LEU A 334 4.99 22.88 5.63
CA LEU A 334 3.83 22.56 6.47
C LEU A 334 3.09 21.37 5.86
N SER A 335 2.74 20.38 6.67
CA SER A 335 2.00 19.19 6.26
C SER A 335 0.58 19.22 6.81
N GLN A 336 -0.40 18.91 5.95
CA GLN A 336 -1.78 18.68 6.37
C GLN A 336 -2.33 17.42 5.71
N GLU A 337 -3.20 16.73 6.44
CA GLU A 337 -3.87 15.52 6.01
C GLU A 337 -5.38 15.71 6.05
N ASP A 338 -6.05 15.30 4.96
CA ASP A 338 -7.49 15.35 4.84
C ASP A 338 -8.06 13.95 5.10
N TRP A 339 -8.74 13.77 6.24
CA TRP A 339 -9.31 12.50 6.67
C TRP A 339 -10.82 12.46 6.42
N ALA A 340 -11.28 11.43 5.71
CA ALA A 340 -12.70 11.16 5.55
C ALA A 340 -13.20 10.24 6.67
N GLN A 341 -14.39 10.53 7.20
CA GLN A 341 -14.96 9.84 8.37
C GLN A 341 -15.06 8.31 8.25
N ARG A 342 -15.12 7.75 7.04
CA ARG A 342 -15.37 6.31 6.82
C ARG A 342 -14.33 5.59 5.95
N SER A 343 -13.51 6.32 5.20
CA SER A 343 -12.54 5.74 4.25
C SER A 343 -11.09 6.01 4.65
N GLY A 344 -10.86 6.60 5.82
CA GLY A 344 -9.54 7.00 6.27
C GLY A 344 -9.01 8.19 5.48
N LEU A 345 -7.69 8.27 5.33
CA LEU A 345 -7.01 9.36 4.64
C LEU A 345 -7.52 9.51 3.20
N ALA A 346 -8.11 10.67 2.89
CA ALA A 346 -8.70 11.02 1.60
C ALA A 346 -7.73 11.84 0.73
N GLY A 347 -6.87 12.64 1.34
CA GLY A 347 -5.91 13.48 0.65
C GLY A 347 -4.87 14.03 1.61
N TYR A 348 -3.87 14.70 1.05
CA TYR A 348 -2.80 15.32 1.81
C TYR A 348 -2.19 16.45 1.02
N ARG A 349 -1.62 17.41 1.72
CA ARG A 349 -0.96 18.57 1.12
C ARG A 349 0.33 18.91 1.83
N THR A 350 1.26 19.47 1.06
CA THR A 350 2.43 20.15 1.61
C THR A 350 2.40 21.59 1.14
N GLN A 351 2.45 22.51 2.09
CA GLN A 351 2.56 23.93 1.82
C GLN A 351 4.00 24.37 2.03
N ILE A 352 4.46 25.29 1.19
CA ILE A 352 5.71 25.99 1.39
C ILE A 352 5.35 27.34 2.00
N ALA A 353 5.80 27.57 3.22
CA ALA A 353 5.65 28.80 3.94
C ALA A 353 6.94 29.61 3.85
N ARG A 354 6.82 30.94 3.77
CA ARG A 354 7.92 31.88 3.95
C ARG A 354 7.71 32.60 5.28
N LEU A 355 8.72 32.59 6.14
CA LEU A 355 8.67 33.31 7.41
C LEU A 355 8.46 34.81 7.17
N ALA A 356 7.51 35.41 7.89
CA ALA A 356 7.36 36.85 7.95
C ALA A 356 8.32 37.37 9.03
N ASP A 357 9.48 37.83 8.60
CA ASP A 357 10.53 38.35 9.48
C ASP A 357 11.22 39.55 8.82
N ASP A 358 11.45 40.59 9.60
CA ASP A 358 12.15 41.83 9.24
C ASP A 358 13.53 41.95 9.91
N GLY A 359 13.95 40.91 10.63
CA GLY A 359 15.24 40.83 11.31
C GLY A 359 16.43 41.05 10.37
N PRO A 360 17.42 41.87 10.75
CA PRO A 360 18.59 42.12 9.93
C PRO A 360 19.59 40.95 9.99
N GLY A 361 20.42 40.84 8.95
CA GLY A 361 21.54 39.92 8.92
C GLY A 361 21.18 38.51 8.45
N ARG A 362 22.10 37.57 8.72
CA ARG A 362 22.00 36.17 8.29
C ARG A 362 21.59 35.26 9.44
N TRP A 363 20.91 34.16 9.12
CA TRP A 363 20.64 33.07 10.06
C TRP A 363 21.92 32.49 10.65
N GLN A 364 21.98 32.38 11.97
CA GLN A 364 23.10 31.78 12.70
C GLN A 364 22.57 30.75 13.68
N ARG A 365 23.27 29.62 13.83
CA ARG A 365 22.90 28.61 14.82
C ARG A 365 23.13 29.16 16.23
N TRP A 366 22.16 28.94 17.11
CA TRP A 366 22.20 29.39 18.50
C TRP A 366 22.28 28.19 19.45
N GLY A 367 23.51 27.76 19.76
CA GLY A 367 23.76 26.58 20.61
C GLY A 367 24.06 25.31 19.82
N GLU A 368 23.73 24.15 20.41
CA GLU A 368 24.12 22.84 19.87
C GLU A 368 23.33 22.48 18.60
N PRO A 369 23.94 21.77 17.62
CA PRO A 369 23.28 21.38 16.37
C PRO A 369 21.94 20.65 16.53
N HIS A 370 21.83 19.76 17.53
CA HIS A 370 20.63 18.97 17.79
C HIS A 370 19.51 19.74 18.53
N TRP A 371 19.73 21.01 18.88
CA TRP A 371 18.71 21.86 19.50
C TRP A 371 17.83 22.58 18.48
N HIS A 372 18.25 22.68 17.21
CA HIS A 372 17.52 23.35 16.15
C HIS A 372 17.12 24.80 16.50
N LEU A 373 17.98 25.49 17.25
CA LEU A 373 17.82 26.89 17.61
C LEU A 373 18.63 27.78 16.67
N TRP A 374 18.00 28.83 16.18
CA TRP A 374 18.55 29.74 15.19
C TRP A 374 18.27 31.19 15.56
N GLN A 375 19.22 32.06 15.28
CA GLN A 375 19.13 33.49 15.55
C GLN A 375 19.17 34.27 14.24
N LYS A 376 18.33 35.31 14.16
CA LYS A 376 18.39 36.34 13.13
C LYS A 376 18.12 37.70 13.77
N GLY A 377 19.06 38.63 13.62
CA GLY A 377 19.11 39.83 14.44
C GLY A 377 19.12 39.49 15.94
N GLU A 378 18.23 40.10 16.70
CA GLU A 378 18.06 39.85 18.15
C GLU A 378 17.08 38.70 18.46
N ALA A 379 16.34 38.22 17.46
CA ALA A 379 15.32 37.20 17.65
C ALA A 379 15.92 35.79 17.56
N VAL A 380 15.48 34.91 18.46
CA VAL A 380 15.80 33.49 18.46
C VAL A 380 14.56 32.70 18.08
N TYR A 381 14.76 31.71 17.22
CA TYR A 381 13.74 30.84 16.66
C TYR A 381 14.08 29.38 16.95
N TYR A 382 13.05 28.59 17.13
CA TYR A 382 13.12 27.14 17.20
C TYR A 382 12.53 26.56 15.91
N PHE A 383 13.33 25.75 15.22
CA PHE A 383 12.92 25.01 14.04
C PHE A 383 12.44 23.62 14.49
N ASN A 384 11.14 23.36 14.34
CA ASN A 384 10.59 22.07 14.75
C ASN A 384 10.92 21.01 13.69
N THR A 385 11.93 20.19 13.94
CA THR A 385 12.35 19.07 13.08
C THR A 385 11.71 17.74 13.48
N LEU A 386 10.87 17.73 14.52
CA LEU A 386 10.21 16.50 14.96
C LEU A 386 9.21 16.04 13.91
N GLU A 387 9.28 14.75 13.57
CA GLU A 387 8.43 14.12 12.58
C GLU A 387 6.94 14.33 12.85
N ARG A 388 6.14 14.29 11.77
CA ARG A 388 4.67 14.16 11.67
C ARG A 388 3.91 14.11 13.00
N SER A 389 3.87 15.23 13.73
CA SER A 389 2.90 15.38 14.79
C SER A 389 1.51 15.41 14.13
N GLN A 390 0.56 14.67 14.69
CA GLN A 390 -0.85 14.66 14.22
C GLN A 390 -1.55 16.03 14.45
N HIS A 391 -0.79 17.04 14.89
CA HIS A 391 -1.21 18.39 15.20
C HIS A 391 -0.46 19.35 14.26
N ARG A 392 -1.16 19.88 13.25
CA ARG A 392 -0.74 20.98 12.34
C ARG A 392 0.79 21.00 12.10
N GLY A 393 1.28 19.98 11.40
CA GLY A 393 2.71 19.68 11.28
C GLY A 393 3.50 20.71 10.45
N GLY A 394 4.66 21.10 10.98
CA GLY A 394 5.60 22.06 10.43
C GLY A 394 5.49 23.42 11.13
N GLY A 395 6.63 24.03 11.48
CA GLY A 395 6.57 25.36 12.08
C GLY A 395 7.91 25.90 12.55
N VAL A 396 8.05 27.21 12.36
CA VAL A 396 9.06 28.03 13.01
C VAL A 396 8.39 28.70 14.21
N TYR A 397 9.05 28.65 15.37
CA TYR A 397 8.56 29.29 16.58
C TYR A 397 9.51 30.38 17.01
N LEU A 398 9.00 31.58 17.28
CA LEU A 398 9.75 32.60 18.02
C LEU A 398 9.95 32.10 19.46
N VAL A 399 11.12 32.37 20.02
CA VAL A 399 11.49 32.00 21.39
C VAL A 399 11.61 33.27 22.25
N PRO A 400 10.57 33.67 23.00
CA PRO A 400 10.60 34.89 23.80
C PRO A 400 11.56 34.81 24.98
N GLN A 401 11.86 33.59 25.45
CA GLN A 401 12.73 33.32 26.60
C GLN A 401 13.85 32.33 26.24
N PRO A 402 14.83 32.70 25.38
CA PRO A 402 15.81 31.75 24.83
C PRO A 402 16.63 31.01 25.88
N GLN A 403 17.02 31.70 26.96
CA GLN A 403 17.82 31.09 28.03
C GLN A 403 17.05 29.98 28.76
N ARG A 404 15.76 30.20 29.03
CA ARG A 404 14.91 29.21 29.71
C ARG A 404 14.66 27.99 28.82
N LEU A 405 14.44 28.19 27.51
CA LEU A 405 14.30 27.08 26.58
C LEU A 405 15.61 26.27 26.48
N ARG A 406 16.76 26.95 26.47
CA ARG A 406 18.08 26.30 26.46
C ARG A 406 18.29 25.40 27.69
N GLU A 407 17.92 25.87 28.89
CA GLU A 407 18.00 25.08 30.11
C GLU A 407 17.13 23.81 30.04
N GLN A 408 15.95 23.88 29.42
CA GLN A 408 15.09 22.71 29.19
C GLN A 408 15.76 21.71 28.24
N LEU A 409 16.32 22.20 27.12
CA LEU A 409 16.99 21.36 26.11
C LEU A 409 18.26 20.68 26.64
N GLN A 410 18.94 21.27 27.62
CA GLN A 410 20.07 20.64 28.30
C GLN A 410 19.66 19.45 29.18
N GLN A 411 18.43 19.46 29.72
CA GLN A 411 17.95 18.43 30.64
C GLN A 411 17.26 17.28 29.92
N ARG A 412 16.65 17.55 28.75
CA ARG A 412 15.89 16.56 27.98
C ARG A 412 15.93 16.87 26.50
N HIS A 413 15.90 15.82 25.70
CA HIS A 413 15.72 15.95 24.25
C HIS A 413 14.30 16.43 23.94
N ALA A 414 14.17 17.24 22.88
CA ALA A 414 12.87 17.65 22.37
C ALA A 414 12.12 16.43 21.79
N ASN A 415 10.84 16.35 22.11
CA ASN A 415 9.85 15.45 21.52
C ASN A 415 8.50 16.17 21.42
N THR A 416 7.53 15.55 20.74
CA THR A 416 6.22 16.17 20.46
C THR A 416 5.56 16.71 21.73
N ASP A 417 5.49 15.90 22.79
CA ASP A 417 4.86 16.27 24.06
C ASP A 417 5.56 17.46 24.74
N THR A 418 6.89 17.54 24.64
CA THR A 418 7.64 18.67 25.22
C THR A 418 7.46 19.95 24.43
N VAL A 419 7.40 19.87 23.09
CA VAL A 419 7.16 21.03 22.24
C VAL A 419 5.76 21.58 22.48
N ASP A 420 4.74 20.72 22.55
CA ASP A 420 3.38 21.13 22.88
C ASP A 420 3.32 21.85 24.24
N ARG A 421 4.02 21.32 25.25
CA ARG A 421 4.12 21.98 26.56
C ARG A 421 4.85 23.33 26.50
N TRP A 422 5.93 23.44 25.73
CA TRP A 422 6.64 24.71 25.57
C TRP A 422 5.78 25.78 24.87
N ILE A 423 4.88 25.37 23.98
CA ILE A 423 3.88 26.25 23.38
C ILE A 423 2.87 26.70 24.44
N GLU A 424 2.32 25.76 25.24
CA GLU A 424 1.39 26.06 26.34
C GLU A 424 1.99 26.99 27.40
N GLU A 425 3.27 26.83 27.72
CA GLU A 425 4.02 27.66 28.67
C GLU A 425 4.47 29.02 28.08
N GLY A 426 4.23 29.27 26.79
CA GLY A 426 4.66 30.49 26.10
C GLY A 426 6.17 30.60 25.87
N LEU A 427 6.91 29.49 25.96
CA LEU A 427 8.33 29.43 25.58
C LEU A 427 8.51 29.38 24.06
N LEU A 428 7.51 28.89 23.34
CA LEU A 428 7.45 28.87 21.88
C LEU A 428 6.18 29.56 21.40
N LEU A 429 6.32 30.56 20.54
CA LEU A 429 5.20 31.25 19.90
C LEU A 429 5.24 30.97 18.39
N PRO A 430 4.14 30.49 17.76
CA PRO A 430 4.12 30.27 16.32
C PRO A 430 4.50 31.54 15.57
N ALA A 431 5.50 31.45 14.69
CA ALA A 431 5.93 32.61 13.92
C ALA A 431 4.97 32.88 12.75
N GLU A 432 4.76 34.16 12.46
CA GLU A 432 3.96 34.59 11.31
C GLU A 432 4.64 34.20 10.00
N HIS A 433 3.84 33.84 9.00
CA HIS A 433 4.33 33.37 7.71
C HIS A 433 3.30 33.51 6.60
N ASP A 434 3.79 33.57 5.37
CA ASP A 434 2.98 33.57 4.14
C ASP A 434 3.06 32.19 3.46
N ILE A 435 1.92 31.65 3.02
CA ILE A 435 1.93 30.48 2.15
C ILE A 435 2.22 30.90 0.71
N ILE A 436 3.36 30.47 0.18
CA ILE A 436 3.84 30.85 -1.16
C ILE A 436 3.62 29.76 -2.21
N ALA A 437 3.41 28.51 -1.79
CA ALA A 437 3.11 27.39 -2.68
C ALA A 437 2.35 26.27 -1.96
N THR A 438 1.58 25.45 -2.68
CA THR A 438 0.88 24.29 -2.12
C THR A 438 0.84 23.15 -3.13
N ALA A 439 1.30 21.97 -2.71
CA ALA A 439 1.12 20.70 -3.42
C ALA A 439 0.00 19.90 -2.75
N GLU A 440 -0.93 19.35 -3.53
CA GLU A 440 -2.03 18.53 -3.05
C GLU A 440 -2.11 17.23 -3.85
N SER A 441 -2.32 16.13 -3.13
CA SER A 441 -2.58 14.81 -3.70
C SER A 441 -3.84 14.22 -3.10
N ARG A 442 -4.68 13.64 -3.97
CA ARG A 442 -5.91 12.95 -3.57
C ARG A 442 -5.70 11.45 -3.68
N ARG A 443 -6.05 10.74 -2.61
CA ARG A 443 -5.97 9.29 -2.59
C ARG A 443 -7.06 8.71 -3.50
N LYS A 444 -6.68 7.83 -4.42
CA LYS A 444 -7.67 7.12 -5.25
C LYS A 444 -8.49 6.18 -4.38
N ASN A 445 -9.81 6.21 -4.55
CA ASN A 445 -10.72 5.30 -3.86
C ASN A 445 -11.05 4.10 -4.75
N ASP A 446 -10.07 3.21 -4.92
CA ASP A 446 -10.16 2.05 -5.83
C ASP A 446 -11.32 1.10 -5.48
N THR A 447 -11.80 1.12 -4.23
CA THR A 447 -12.91 0.25 -3.78
C THR A 447 -14.26 0.64 -4.38
N PHE A 448 -14.52 1.93 -4.66
CA PHE A 448 -15.81 2.34 -5.21
C PHE A 448 -15.97 1.95 -6.68
N GLU A 449 -14.95 2.24 -7.51
CA GLU A 449 -14.97 1.80 -8.91
C GLU A 449 -15.06 0.27 -9.01
N MET A 450 -14.37 -0.45 -8.12
CA MET A 450 -14.44 -1.91 -8.03
C MET A 450 -15.85 -2.41 -7.72
N VAL A 451 -16.57 -1.82 -6.77
CA VAL A 451 -17.96 -2.20 -6.46
C VAL A 451 -18.87 -1.99 -7.68
N VAL A 452 -18.69 -0.89 -8.41
CA VAL A 452 -19.44 -0.63 -9.65
C VAL A 452 -19.15 -1.70 -10.69
N TRP A 453 -17.87 -2.05 -10.91
CA TRP A 453 -17.49 -3.11 -11.85
C TRP A 453 -18.03 -4.49 -11.44
N LEU A 454 -18.04 -4.83 -10.15
CA LEU A 454 -18.61 -6.09 -9.66
C LEU A 454 -20.12 -6.17 -9.90
N LEU A 455 -20.85 -5.07 -9.69
CA LEU A 455 -22.28 -5.00 -10.01
C LEU A 455 -22.55 -5.18 -11.50
N LEU A 456 -21.72 -4.56 -12.36
CA LEU A 456 -21.82 -4.70 -13.81
C LEU A 456 -21.54 -6.13 -14.28
N ILE A 457 -20.49 -6.76 -13.77
CA ILE A 457 -20.15 -8.16 -14.08
C ILE A 457 -21.25 -9.12 -13.60
N GLY A 458 -21.77 -8.90 -12.39
CA GLY A 458 -22.90 -9.68 -11.87
C GLY A 458 -24.14 -9.57 -12.77
N ALA A 459 -24.43 -8.36 -13.24
CA ALA A 459 -25.54 -8.12 -14.17
C ALA A 459 -25.34 -8.80 -15.53
N THR A 460 -24.13 -8.78 -16.10
CA THR A 460 -23.84 -9.42 -17.39
C THR A 460 -23.90 -10.95 -17.32
N ILE A 461 -23.34 -11.56 -16.26
CA ILE A 461 -23.43 -13.01 -16.02
C ILE A 461 -24.90 -13.42 -15.82
N GLY A 462 -25.64 -12.67 -15.00
CA GLY A 462 -27.07 -12.91 -14.79
C GLY A 462 -27.88 -12.84 -16.08
N TRP A 463 -27.59 -11.85 -16.93
CA TRP A 463 -28.23 -11.70 -18.24
C TRP A 463 -27.88 -12.83 -19.22
N GLY A 464 -26.62 -13.28 -19.24
CA GLY A 464 -26.17 -14.43 -20.04
C GLY A 464 -26.87 -15.72 -19.63
N ALA A 465 -26.95 -16.00 -18.32
CA ALA A 465 -27.67 -17.16 -17.79
C ALA A 465 -29.17 -17.11 -18.12
N TYR A 466 -29.80 -15.94 -17.98
CA TYR A 466 -31.20 -15.72 -18.35
C TYR A 466 -31.47 -15.98 -19.84
N ARG A 467 -30.61 -15.46 -20.74
CA ARG A 467 -30.66 -15.71 -22.18
C ARG A 467 -30.50 -17.20 -22.52
N LEU A 468 -29.62 -17.90 -21.81
CA LEU A 468 -29.37 -19.33 -22.01
C LEU A 468 -30.59 -20.18 -21.62
N LEU A 469 -31.24 -19.86 -20.50
CA LEU A 469 -32.46 -20.52 -20.05
C LEU A 469 -33.61 -20.34 -21.05
N LEU A 470 -33.79 -19.12 -21.58
CA LEU A 470 -34.77 -18.86 -22.65
C LEU A 470 -34.48 -19.65 -23.92
N LYS A 471 -33.20 -19.78 -24.33
CA LYS A 471 -32.80 -20.55 -25.52
C LYS A 471 -33.15 -22.04 -25.41
N HIS A 472 -33.12 -22.59 -24.20
CA HIS A 472 -33.44 -24.01 -23.94
C HIS A 472 -34.92 -24.24 -23.59
N GLY A 473 -35.79 -23.25 -23.83
CA GLY A 473 -37.24 -23.40 -23.65
C GLY A 473 -37.69 -23.54 -22.19
N VAL A 474 -36.85 -23.14 -21.23
CA VAL A 474 -37.21 -23.16 -19.81
C VAL A 474 -38.33 -22.14 -19.58
N ASN A 475 -39.46 -22.60 -19.05
CA ASN A 475 -40.55 -21.70 -18.66
C ASN A 475 -40.09 -20.82 -17.50
N LEU A 476 -40.05 -19.50 -17.71
CA LEU A 476 -39.68 -18.51 -16.71
C LEU A 476 -40.89 -17.74 -16.18
N ASP A 477 -42.11 -18.19 -16.49
CA ASP A 477 -43.32 -17.67 -15.91
C ASP A 477 -43.28 -17.85 -14.39
N PRO A 478 -43.83 -16.91 -13.61
CA PRO A 478 -43.68 -16.93 -12.16
C PRO A 478 -44.40 -18.11 -11.48
N PHE A 479 -45.25 -18.81 -12.21
CA PHE A 479 -45.81 -20.10 -11.83
C PHE A 479 -46.06 -20.98 -13.05
N VAL A 480 -46.20 -22.28 -12.82
CA VAL A 480 -46.60 -23.30 -13.81
C VAL A 480 -47.78 -24.08 -13.24
N ILE A 481 -48.74 -24.47 -14.08
CA ILE A 481 -49.88 -25.31 -13.66
C ILE A 481 -49.72 -26.68 -14.30
N GLU A 482 -49.48 -27.70 -13.48
CA GLU A 482 -49.26 -29.08 -13.92
C GLU A 482 -49.86 -30.05 -12.90
N ASN A 483 -50.42 -31.17 -13.38
CA ASN A 483 -50.92 -32.27 -12.55
C ASN A 483 -51.88 -31.82 -11.43
N GLY A 484 -52.79 -30.89 -11.74
CA GLY A 484 -53.77 -30.39 -10.76
C GLY A 484 -53.18 -29.51 -9.64
N HIS A 485 -51.97 -28.97 -9.84
CA HIS A 485 -51.31 -28.06 -8.90
C HIS A 485 -50.80 -26.79 -9.59
N LEU A 486 -50.75 -25.69 -8.84
CA LEU A 486 -50.03 -24.46 -9.19
C LEU A 486 -48.68 -24.46 -8.49
N LEU A 487 -47.60 -24.46 -9.27
CA LEU A 487 -46.22 -24.50 -8.81
C LEU A 487 -45.59 -23.12 -8.94
N ILE A 488 -45.09 -22.55 -7.85
CA ILE A 488 -44.37 -21.28 -7.89
C ILE A 488 -42.95 -21.50 -8.43
N ASN A 489 -42.63 -20.82 -9.52
CA ASN A 489 -41.35 -20.95 -10.22
C ASN A 489 -40.29 -20.03 -9.59
N ASN A 490 -39.86 -20.37 -8.37
CA ASN A 490 -38.76 -19.70 -7.66
C ASN A 490 -37.90 -20.73 -6.90
N ALA A 491 -36.77 -20.29 -6.33
CA ALA A 491 -35.83 -21.15 -5.61
C ALA A 491 -36.41 -21.91 -4.39
N LEU A 492 -37.64 -21.57 -3.94
CA LEU A 492 -38.33 -22.20 -2.82
C LEU A 492 -39.50 -23.12 -3.27
N GLY A 493 -39.85 -23.14 -4.56
CA GLY A 493 -40.60 -24.21 -5.24
C GLY A 493 -41.92 -24.69 -4.62
N LYS A 494 -42.71 -23.79 -3.99
CA LYS A 494 -43.94 -24.19 -3.28
C LYS A 494 -45.06 -24.56 -4.26
N LYS A 495 -45.77 -25.66 -3.98
CA LYS A 495 -46.88 -26.18 -4.79
C LYS A 495 -48.21 -26.03 -4.05
N TYR A 496 -49.26 -25.71 -4.79
CA TYR A 496 -50.61 -25.49 -4.28
C TYR A 496 -51.62 -26.35 -5.06
N PRO A 497 -52.38 -27.25 -4.42
CA PRO A 497 -53.44 -27.99 -5.10
C PRO A 497 -54.50 -27.03 -5.64
N LEU A 498 -54.91 -27.17 -6.90
CA LEU A 498 -55.86 -26.23 -7.51
C LEU A 498 -57.21 -26.21 -6.78
N ALA A 499 -57.63 -27.35 -6.23
CA ALA A 499 -58.86 -27.46 -5.45
C ALA A 499 -58.87 -26.57 -4.19
N GLU A 500 -57.70 -26.31 -3.61
CA GLU A 500 -57.56 -25.54 -2.38
C GLU A 500 -57.40 -24.03 -2.64
N ILE A 501 -57.16 -23.63 -3.89
CA ILE A 501 -56.98 -22.22 -4.25
C ILE A 501 -58.35 -21.55 -4.36
N ALA A 502 -58.56 -20.50 -3.56
CA ALA A 502 -59.69 -19.60 -3.72
C ALA A 502 -59.41 -18.59 -4.85
N GLN A 503 -58.24 -17.94 -4.79
CA GLN A 503 -57.84 -16.96 -5.79
C GLN A 503 -56.33 -16.65 -5.75
N VAL A 504 -55.80 -16.07 -6.83
CA VAL A 504 -54.45 -15.52 -6.89
C VAL A 504 -54.52 -13.99 -7.00
N ARG A 505 -53.83 -13.29 -6.10
CA ARG A 505 -53.76 -11.82 -6.06
C ARG A 505 -52.46 -11.30 -6.64
N PHE A 506 -52.56 -10.35 -7.56
CA PHE A 506 -51.42 -9.63 -8.13
C PHE A 506 -51.31 -8.21 -7.56
N SER A 507 -50.09 -7.68 -7.50
CA SER A 507 -49.82 -6.28 -7.15
C SER A 507 -48.52 -5.79 -7.78
N ILE A 508 -48.35 -4.47 -7.90
CA ILE A 508 -47.10 -3.84 -8.33
C ILE A 508 -46.54 -3.01 -7.18
N ARG A 509 -45.24 -3.12 -6.92
CA ARG A 509 -44.53 -2.32 -5.90
C ARG A 509 -43.45 -1.46 -6.54
N HIS A 510 -43.38 -0.20 -6.11
CA HIS A 510 -42.28 0.72 -6.42
C HIS A 510 -41.16 0.58 -5.39
N HIS A 511 -39.91 0.54 -5.85
CA HIS A 511 -38.70 0.51 -5.03
C HIS A 511 -37.90 1.82 -5.21
N TYR A 512 -36.90 2.03 -4.35
CA TYR A 512 -35.92 3.10 -4.51
C TYR A 512 -35.19 3.00 -5.87
N PHE A 513 -34.78 4.13 -6.44
CA PHE A 513 -34.17 4.27 -7.78
C PHE A 513 -35.10 4.04 -8.99
N GLY A 514 -36.42 4.13 -8.81
CA GLY A 514 -37.38 4.09 -9.93
C GLY A 514 -37.67 2.69 -10.48
N LEU A 515 -37.27 1.64 -9.78
CA LEU A 515 -37.50 0.25 -10.17
C LEU A 515 -38.88 -0.24 -9.71
N THR A 516 -39.58 -0.97 -10.56
CA THR A 516 -40.88 -1.60 -10.26
C THR A 516 -40.81 -3.12 -10.36
N SER A 517 -41.53 -3.81 -9.46
CA SER A 517 -41.64 -5.28 -9.50
C SER A 517 -43.09 -5.74 -9.34
N GLY A 518 -43.46 -6.81 -10.03
CA GLY A 518 -44.73 -7.52 -9.81
C GLY A 518 -44.65 -8.41 -8.58
N ARG A 519 -45.78 -8.60 -7.90
CA ARG A 519 -45.92 -9.61 -6.83
C ARG A 519 -47.19 -10.41 -7.04
N LEU A 520 -47.13 -11.68 -6.71
CA LEU A 520 -48.29 -12.58 -6.68
C LEU A 520 -48.40 -13.26 -5.32
N GLN A 521 -49.63 -13.48 -4.86
CA GLN A 521 -49.94 -14.15 -3.61
C GLN A 521 -51.10 -15.12 -3.83
N VAL A 522 -50.95 -16.36 -3.38
CA VAL A 522 -51.99 -17.40 -3.45
C VAL A 522 -52.86 -17.31 -2.21
N VAL A 523 -54.17 -17.26 -2.38
CA VAL A 523 -55.18 -17.28 -1.32
C VAL A 523 -55.92 -18.60 -1.38
N LEU A 524 -55.93 -19.33 -0.25
CA LEU A 524 -56.57 -20.63 -0.12
C LEU A 524 -58.04 -20.49 0.32
N ARG A 525 -58.85 -21.54 0.08
CA ARG A 525 -60.29 -21.57 0.40
C ARG A 525 -60.60 -21.50 1.90
N ASP A 526 -59.66 -21.89 2.75
CA ASP A 526 -59.73 -21.72 4.21
C ASP A 526 -59.40 -20.29 4.67
N GLY A 527 -59.05 -19.39 3.74
CA GLY A 527 -58.68 -18.00 4.00
C GLY A 527 -57.18 -17.77 4.24
N ALA A 528 -56.35 -18.83 4.30
CA ALA A 528 -54.91 -18.70 4.46
C ALA A 528 -54.26 -18.08 3.21
N ARG A 529 -53.15 -17.36 3.41
CA ARG A 529 -52.43 -16.66 2.33
C ARG A 529 -50.97 -17.09 2.27
N SER A 530 -50.44 -17.24 1.06
CA SER A 530 -49.00 -17.46 0.85
C SER A 530 -48.18 -16.22 1.23
N MET A 531 -46.86 -16.35 1.27
CA MET A 531 -46.00 -15.17 1.14
C MET A 531 -46.18 -14.52 -0.24
N ALA A 532 -45.83 -13.25 -0.38
CA ALA A 532 -45.89 -12.54 -1.64
C ALA A 532 -44.63 -12.81 -2.49
N TYR A 533 -44.79 -13.59 -3.55
CA TYR A 533 -43.73 -13.94 -4.49
C TYR A 533 -43.49 -12.81 -5.48
N VAL A 534 -42.23 -12.41 -5.65
CA VAL A 534 -41.84 -11.33 -6.56
C VAL A 534 -41.57 -11.90 -7.94
N PHE A 535 -42.05 -11.22 -8.98
CA PHE A 535 -41.77 -11.58 -10.37
C PHE A 535 -41.48 -10.35 -11.23
N ALA A 536 -40.82 -10.61 -12.36
CA ALA A 536 -40.62 -9.68 -13.46
C ALA A 536 -41.21 -10.29 -14.74
N PRO A 537 -41.53 -9.49 -15.77
CA PRO A 537 -42.02 -10.01 -17.03
C PRO A 537 -40.99 -10.94 -17.67
N THR A 538 -41.47 -11.98 -18.34
CA THR A 538 -40.64 -13.04 -18.96
C THR A 538 -39.66 -12.54 -20.02
N ARG A 539 -39.65 -11.25 -20.36
CA ARG A 539 -38.79 -10.63 -21.39
C ARG A 539 -37.98 -9.41 -20.92
N ALA A 540 -38.03 -9.04 -19.64
CA ALA A 540 -37.31 -7.87 -19.12
C ALA A 540 -36.81 -8.08 -17.68
N LEU A 541 -35.50 -7.88 -17.45
CA LEU A 541 -34.91 -7.88 -16.11
C LEU A 541 -35.38 -6.69 -15.26
N LEU A 542 -35.71 -5.57 -15.93
CA LEU A 542 -36.27 -4.35 -15.35
C LEU A 542 -37.52 -3.99 -16.15
N ALA A 543 -38.65 -3.92 -15.47
CA ALA A 543 -39.93 -3.66 -16.12
C ALA A 543 -40.58 -2.40 -15.57
N ASN A 544 -41.12 -1.59 -16.48
CA ASN A 544 -41.97 -0.47 -16.10
C ASN A 544 -43.41 -0.95 -15.79
N LYS A 545 -44.21 -0.07 -15.17
CA LYS A 545 -45.58 -0.39 -14.77
C LYS A 545 -46.44 -0.94 -15.94
N PRO A 546 -46.46 -0.33 -17.14
CA PRO A 546 -47.23 -0.87 -18.27
C PRO A 546 -46.83 -2.30 -18.69
N GLN A 547 -45.54 -2.62 -18.68
CA GLN A 547 -45.05 -3.96 -19.00
C GLN A 547 -45.48 -4.99 -17.95
N LEU A 548 -45.45 -4.62 -16.67
CA LEU A 548 -45.93 -5.47 -15.57
C LEU A 548 -47.45 -5.66 -15.63
N GLU A 549 -48.22 -4.63 -15.98
CA GLU A 549 -49.68 -4.72 -16.13
C GLU A 549 -50.07 -5.65 -17.29
N ALA A 550 -49.41 -5.52 -18.44
CA ALA A 550 -49.62 -6.42 -19.58
C ALA A 550 -49.31 -7.88 -19.22
N GLU A 551 -48.23 -8.10 -18.46
CA GLU A 551 -47.85 -9.43 -18.00
C GLU A 551 -48.84 -10.00 -16.97
N ILE A 552 -49.33 -9.18 -16.03
CA ILE A 552 -50.37 -9.59 -15.09
C ILE A 552 -51.61 -10.06 -15.84
N VAL A 553 -52.05 -9.31 -16.87
CA VAL A 553 -53.22 -9.71 -17.69
C VAL A 553 -52.99 -11.08 -18.32
N ARG A 554 -51.80 -11.33 -18.88
CA ARG A 554 -51.44 -12.65 -19.45
C ARG A 554 -51.54 -13.77 -18.40
N LEU A 555 -50.98 -13.55 -17.21
CA LEU A 555 -51.00 -14.52 -16.12
C LEU A 555 -52.41 -14.77 -15.58
N GLN A 556 -53.26 -13.73 -15.52
CA GLN A 556 -54.67 -13.87 -15.14
C GLN A 556 -55.44 -14.73 -16.16
N THR A 557 -55.20 -14.55 -17.46
CA THR A 557 -55.81 -15.41 -18.50
C THR A 557 -55.40 -16.87 -18.34
N LEU A 558 -54.12 -17.14 -18.03
CA LEU A 558 -53.62 -18.49 -17.80
C LEU A 558 -54.30 -19.17 -16.60
N LEU A 559 -54.51 -18.43 -15.51
CA LEU A 559 -55.24 -18.91 -14.33
C LEU A 559 -56.71 -19.19 -14.64
N GLN A 560 -57.35 -18.31 -15.40
CA GLN A 560 -58.76 -18.44 -15.78
C GLN A 560 -59.02 -19.67 -16.65
N GLN A 561 -58.12 -20.01 -17.57
CA GLN A 561 -58.20 -21.24 -18.38
C GLN A 561 -58.24 -22.51 -17.52
N HIS A 562 -57.70 -22.45 -16.30
CA HIS A 562 -57.68 -23.55 -15.34
C HIS A 562 -58.73 -23.40 -14.23
N GLY A 563 -59.70 -22.50 -14.40
CA GLY A 563 -60.80 -22.29 -13.45
C GLY A 563 -60.41 -21.60 -12.15
N ILE A 564 -59.26 -20.93 -12.10
CA ILE A 564 -58.75 -20.25 -10.90
C ILE A 564 -59.09 -18.77 -10.98
N ALA A 565 -59.78 -18.25 -9.97
CA ALA A 565 -60.05 -16.82 -9.87
C ALA A 565 -58.75 -16.03 -9.63
N SER A 566 -58.67 -14.83 -10.20
CA SER A 566 -57.53 -13.95 -9.97
C SER A 566 -57.96 -12.50 -9.84
N GLU A 567 -57.22 -11.74 -9.04
CA GLU A 567 -57.51 -10.35 -8.72
C GLU A 567 -56.26 -9.50 -8.92
N TYR A 568 -56.40 -8.41 -9.66
CA TYR A 568 -55.41 -7.33 -9.70
C TYR A 568 -56.19 -6.03 -9.45
N PRO A 569 -56.12 -5.45 -8.24
CA PRO A 569 -56.83 -4.21 -7.95
C PRO A 569 -56.22 -3.11 -8.80
N ARG A 570 -56.92 -2.70 -9.86
CA ARG A 570 -56.59 -1.47 -10.59
C ARG A 570 -56.72 -0.34 -9.58
N SER A 571 -55.63 0.35 -9.27
CA SER A 571 -55.72 1.56 -8.47
C SER A 571 -56.65 2.52 -9.20
N ASN A 572 -57.83 2.81 -8.64
CA ASN A 572 -58.58 3.98 -9.03
C ASN A 572 -57.64 5.18 -8.87
N ASN A 573 -57.31 5.85 -9.96
CA ASN A 573 -56.81 7.21 -9.88
C ASN A 573 -57.90 8.04 -9.23
N GLY A 574 -57.77 8.31 -7.94
CA GLY A 574 -58.74 9.08 -7.17
C GLY A 574 -58.15 9.53 -5.84
N GLY A 575 -57.80 10.81 -5.78
CA GLY A 575 -57.66 11.56 -4.53
C GLY A 575 -56.25 11.98 -4.17
N GLN A 576 -55.90 13.18 -4.67
CA GLN A 576 -55.00 14.22 -4.14
C GLN A 576 -53.70 13.83 -3.43
#